data_AF-F2EKD5-F1
#
_entry.id   AF-F2EKD5-F1
#
_cell.length_a   1.000
_cell.length_b   1.000
_cell.length_c   1.000
_cell.angle_alpha   90.00
_cell.angle_beta   90.00
_cell.angle_gamma   90.00
#
_symmetry.space_group_name_H-M   'P 1'
#
loop_
_entity.id
_entity.type
_entity.pdbx_description
1 polymer ?
#
loop_
_entity_poly.entity_id
_entity_poly.type
_entity_poly.pdbx_seq_one_letter_code
_entity_poly.pdbx_strand_id
1 'polypeptide(L)' 'QLYFSVITCRFGFHQPPFNSIDHLHLHCLALPFIPSWRQVKYTPLGPLGGFIDVEKLLEKIKPETEVCSQ' A
#
# COMPACT_ATOMS: atom_id res chain seq x y z
N GLN A 1 29.53 3.94 -14.01
CA GLN A 1 28.12 3.82 -14.43
C GLN A 1 27.24 4.35 -13.30
N LEU A 2 26.82 5.62 -13.34
CA LEU A 2 25.82 6.10 -12.39
C LEU A 2 24.50 5.44 -12.78
N TYR A 3 24.07 4.45 -12.00
CA TYR A 3 22.80 3.76 -12.15
C TYR A 3 21.67 4.78 -12.03
N PHE A 4 21.11 5.23 -13.16
CA PHE A 4 19.74 5.71 -13.20
C PHE A 4 18.85 4.49 -12.95
N SER A 5 18.71 4.10 -11.68
CA SER A 5 17.72 3.11 -11.27
C SER A 5 16.36 3.74 -11.57
N VAL A 6 15.53 3.03 -12.34
CA VAL A 6 14.14 3.43 -12.55
C VAL A 6 13.50 3.55 -11.18
N ILE A 7 13.16 4.78 -10.76
CA ILE A 7 12.43 5.00 -9.52
C ILE A 7 11.04 4.43 -9.74
N THR A 8 10.74 3.34 -9.04
CA THR A 8 9.39 2.78 -9.03
C THR A 8 8.62 3.36 -7.86
N CYS A 9 7.34 3.65 -8.08
CA CYS A 9 6.44 4.17 -7.06
C CYS A 9 5.49 3.05 -6.60
N ARG A 10 5.31 2.92 -5.30
CA ARG A 10 4.34 2.01 -4.68
C ARG A 10 3.31 2.81 -3.88
N PHE A 11 2.04 2.54 -4.09
CA PHE A 11 0.94 3.21 -3.41
C PHE A 11 0.24 2.28 -2.43
N GLY A 12 -0.19 2.81 -1.28
CA GLY A 12 -0.93 2.01 -0.33
C GLY A 12 -1.22 2.70 0.99
N PHE A 13 -1.79 1.94 1.94
CA PHE A 13 -2.29 2.44 3.21
C PHE A 13 -1.74 1.63 4.38
N HIS A 14 -1.57 2.27 5.54
CA HIS A 14 -1.38 1.55 6.79
C HIS A 14 -2.68 0.94 7.28
N GLN A 15 -2.62 -0.31 7.77
CA GLN A 15 -3.72 -1.01 8.40
C GLN A 15 -3.50 -1.05 9.92
N PRO A 16 -4.57 -0.92 10.73
CA PRO A 16 -4.49 -1.10 12.17
C PRO A 16 -3.85 -2.45 12.56
N PRO A 17 -3.15 -2.52 13.71
CA PRO A 17 -2.98 -1.48 14.74
C PRO A 17 -1.84 -0.47 14.45
N PHE A 18 -1.20 -0.55 13.27
CA PHE A 18 0.01 0.21 12.96
C PHE A 18 -0.29 1.45 12.10
N ASN A 19 -1.05 2.39 12.64
CA ASN A 19 -1.38 3.66 12.01
C ASN A 19 -0.38 4.75 12.43
N SER A 20 0.09 5.55 11.47
CA SER A 20 0.92 6.72 11.78
C SER A 20 0.08 7.94 12.16
N ILE A 21 -1.18 8.01 11.69
CA ILE A 21 -2.13 9.11 11.86
C ILE A 21 -3.56 8.52 11.89
N ASP A 22 -4.52 9.23 12.48
CA ASP A 22 -5.90 8.76 12.71
C ASP A 22 -6.87 8.99 11.52
N HIS A 23 -6.38 9.47 10.38
CA HIS A 23 -7.19 9.61 9.16
C HIS A 23 -6.65 8.75 8.03
N LEU A 24 -7.53 8.46 7.06
CA LEU A 24 -7.17 7.73 5.85
C LEU A 24 -6.07 8.50 5.10
N HIS A 25 -4.88 7.91 5.02
CA HIS A 25 -3.71 8.54 4.40
C HIS A 25 -3.09 7.61 3.36
N LEU A 26 -3.16 8.02 2.09
CA LEU A 26 -2.50 7.33 0.99
C LEU A 26 -1.01 7.65 0.98
N HIS A 27 -0.17 6.61 1.03
CA HIS A 27 1.26 6.73 0.83
C HIS A 27 1.63 6.61 -0.64
N CYS A 28 2.58 7.43 -1.09
CA CYS A 28 3.33 7.27 -2.34
C CYS A 28 4.81 7.04 -1.98
N LEU A 29 5.31 5.83 -2.24
CA LEU A 29 6.62 5.38 -1.79
C LEU A 29 7.56 5.23 -2.98
N ALA A 30 8.64 6.01 -3.00
CA ALA A 30 9.72 5.85 -3.97
C ALA A 30 10.62 4.67 -3.59
N LEU A 31 10.94 3.82 -4.56
CA LEU A 31 11.77 2.64 -4.39
C LEU A 31 13.06 2.74 -5.24
N PRO A 32 14.14 2.05 -4.81
CA PRO A 32 14.25 1.27 -3.58
C PRO A 32 14.28 2.17 -2.33
N PHE A 33 13.88 1.66 -1.17
CA PHE A 33 14.00 2.41 0.08
C PHE A 33 15.48 2.67 0.41
N ILE A 34 15.80 3.91 0.74
CA ILE A 34 17.13 4.31 1.19
C ILE A 34 17.00 4.99 2.55
N PRO A 35 17.57 4.41 3.63
CA PRO A 35 18.16 3.07 3.71
C PRO A 35 17.14 1.93 3.57
N SER A 36 17.60 0.74 3.17
CA SER A 36 16.75 -0.42 2.84
C SER A 36 15.87 -0.90 3.98
N TRP A 37 16.31 -0.77 5.25
CA TRP A 37 15.54 -1.19 6.43
C TRP A 37 14.23 -0.42 6.61
N ARG A 38 14.07 0.76 5.99
CA ARG A 38 12.80 1.52 6.02
C ARG A 38 11.64 0.76 5.37
N GLN A 39 11.93 -0.25 4.55
CA GLN A 39 10.89 -1.09 3.94
C GLN A 39 10.01 -1.79 4.98
N VAL A 40 10.54 -2.08 6.17
CA VAL A 40 9.82 -2.83 7.24
C VAL A 40 8.52 -2.15 7.64
N LYS A 41 8.47 -0.81 7.62
CA LYS A 41 7.25 -0.03 7.92
C LYS A 41 6.14 -0.29 6.90
N TYR A 42 6.49 -0.61 5.66
CA TYR A 42 5.57 -0.74 4.52
C TYR A 42 5.41 -2.19 4.06
N THR A 43 5.69 -3.14 4.96
CA THR A 43 5.54 -4.57 4.72
C THR A 43 4.09 -5.00 4.96
N PRO A 44 3.46 -5.71 4.00
CA PRO A 44 2.17 -6.35 4.23
C PRO A 44 2.36 -7.53 5.18
N LEU A 45 1.67 -7.53 6.33
CA LEU A 45 1.69 -8.63 7.31
C LEU A 45 0.45 -9.53 7.22
N GLY A 46 -0.33 -9.38 6.14
CA GLY A 46 -1.52 -10.19 5.90
C GLY A 46 -2.59 -9.97 6.98
N PRO A 47 -3.10 -11.03 7.63
CA PRO A 47 -4.12 -10.91 8.68
C PRO A 47 -3.68 -10.07 9.89
N LEU A 48 -2.38 -9.90 10.11
CA LEU A 48 -1.83 -9.11 11.22
C LEU A 48 -1.81 -7.60 10.93
N GLY A 49 -2.31 -7.17 9.76
CA GLY A 49 -2.34 -5.76 9.35
C GLY A 49 -1.04 -5.30 8.68
N GLY A 50 -0.54 -4.12 9.06
CA GLY A 50 0.69 -3.54 8.50
C GLY A 50 0.40 -2.58 7.35
N PHE A 51 0.77 -2.94 6.12
CA PHE A 51 0.57 -2.10 4.94
C PHE A 51 -0.17 -2.86 3.83
N ILE A 52 -1.15 -2.21 3.19
CA ILE A 52 -1.92 -2.77 2.06
C ILE A 52 -1.68 -1.96 0.79
N ASP A 53 -1.37 -2.65 -0.30
CA ASP A 53 -1.22 -2.07 -1.63
C ASP A 53 -2.57 -1.57 -2.17
N VAL A 54 -2.55 -0.47 -2.92
CA VAL A 54 -3.80 0.10 -3.46
C VAL A 54 -4.53 -0.87 -4.38
N GLU A 55 -3.80 -1.66 -5.18
CA GLU A 55 -4.38 -2.62 -6.12
C GLU A 55 -5.11 -3.75 -5.36
N LYS A 56 -4.47 -4.29 -4.31
CA LYS A 56 -5.08 -5.31 -3.44
C LYS A 56 -6.25 -4.75 -2.64
N LEU A 57 -6.19 -3.49 -2.23
CA LEU A 57 -7.30 -2.85 -1.55
C LEU A 57 -8.49 -2.70 -2.50
N LEU A 58 -8.26 -2.23 -3.72
CA LEU A 58 -9.28 -2.10 -4.76
C LEU A 58 -9.96 -3.44 -5.06
N GLU A 59 -9.21 -4.53 -5.13
CA GLU A 59 -9.78 -5.88 -5.28
C GLU A 59 -10.73 -6.26 -4.14
N LYS A 60 -10.43 -5.85 -2.91
CA LYS A 60 -11.26 -6.14 -1.72
C LYS A 60 -12.50 -5.26 -1.61
N ILE A 61 -12.42 -4.00 -2.05
CA ILE A 61 -13.52 -3.03 -1.91
C ILE A 61 -14.36 -2.92 -3.18
N LYS A 62 -14.03 -3.68 -4.24
CA LYS A 62 -14.81 -3.70 -5.47
C LYS A 62 -16.28 -3.96 -5.09
N PRO A 63 -17.19 -3.03 -5.41
CA PRO A 63 -18.60 -3.28 -5.18
C PRO A 63 -18.97 -4.52 -5.99
N GLU A 64 -19.74 -5.41 -5.38
CA GLU A 64 -20.44 -6.43 -6.15
C GLU A 64 -21.29 -5.68 -7.16
N THR A 65 -20.95 -5.80 -8.44
CA THR A 65 -21.71 -5.19 -9.53
C THR A 65 -23.18 -5.49 -9.30
N GLU A 66 -23.99 -4.43 -9.25
CA GLU A 66 -25.42 -4.46 -9.00
C GLU A 66 -26.10 -5.56 -9.84
N VAL A 67 -26.39 -6.70 -9.22
CA VAL A 67 -27.38 -7.64 -9.70
C VAL A 67 -28.74 -7.08 -9.30
N CYS A 68 -29.15 -5.99 -9.92
CA CYS A 68 -30.56 -5.63 -10.06
C CYS A 68 -30.74 -4.61 -11.18
N SER A 69 -30.88 -5.12 -12.39
CA SER A 69 -31.69 -4.47 -13.42
C SER A 69 -32.42 -5.59 -14.13
N GLN A 70 -33.52 -6.01 -13.52
CA GLN A 70 -34.63 -6.69 -14.20
C GLN A 70 -35.37 -5.66 -15.07
#